data_AF-A0A232LSX8-F1
#
_entry.id   AF-A0A232LSX8-F1
#
_cell.length_a   1.000
_cell.length_b   1.000
_cell.length_c   1.000
_cell.angle_alpha   90.00
_cell.angle_beta   90.00
_cell.angle_gamma   90.00
#
_symmetry.space_group_name_H-M   'P 1'
#
loop_
_entity.id
_entity.type
_entity.pdbx_description
1 polymer ?
#
loop_
_entity_poly.entity_id
_entity_poly.type
_entity_poly.pdbx_seq_one_letter_code
_entity_poly.pdbx_strand_id
1 'polypeptide(L)'
;MLKQVLKTKTVRTSACKYLYFQTRHAHVPFSGPPSYATVNRRFNSHPNPVTYFSHKKAKDDIANGKFVDIHDIGAVGSAEFDVLLTDVTEKTLRTAVAELTGISYLQDASENEANLKVEHGSGFLYGPNFRPIFPCIVKNKKGNAKWVFFVVNSGSPATYLSATTSAALGISEYLTSVTIAGYGHLARISPENSHFSDVNLLGGDFCSVHKLALTYGDEGKFTVAFNYGTSWELKRKV
;
A
#
# COMPACT_ATOMS: atom_id res chain seq x y z
N MET A 1 45.25 -44.54 -48.21
CA MET A 1 44.05 -43.72 -47.90
C MET A 1 43.64 -43.97 -46.46
N LEU A 2 43.95 -43.06 -45.53
CA LEU A 2 43.33 -43.03 -44.20
C LEU A 2 43.48 -41.60 -43.65
N LYS A 3 42.37 -40.85 -43.62
CA LYS A 3 42.30 -39.52 -42.99
C LYS A 3 41.70 -39.70 -41.59
N GLN A 4 42.49 -39.44 -40.55
CA GLN A 4 41.99 -39.30 -39.18
C GLN A 4 41.29 -37.94 -39.02
N VAL A 5 40.07 -37.96 -38.49
CA VAL A 5 39.28 -36.77 -38.16
C VAL A 5 39.49 -36.45 -36.68
N LEU A 6 40.22 -35.36 -36.39
CA LEU A 6 40.34 -34.78 -35.05
C LEU A 6 39.06 -33.97 -34.73
N LYS A 7 38.31 -34.40 -33.70
CA LYS A 7 37.23 -33.62 -33.10
C LYS A 7 37.78 -32.78 -31.95
N THR A 8 37.90 -31.47 -32.16
CA THR A 8 38.20 -30.49 -31.11
C THR A 8 36.92 -30.14 -30.36
N LYS A 9 36.90 -30.43 -29.05
CA LYS A 9 35.87 -29.94 -28.13
C LYS A 9 36.24 -28.53 -27.67
N THR A 10 35.46 -27.54 -28.08
CA THR A 10 35.56 -26.16 -27.57
C THR A 10 34.83 -26.09 -26.22
N VAL A 11 35.59 -26.00 -25.12
CA VAL A 11 35.06 -25.69 -23.79
C VAL A 11 34.88 -24.18 -23.70
N ARG A 12 33.62 -23.71 -23.70
CA ARG A 12 33.28 -22.32 -23.35
C ARG A 12 33.26 -22.20 -21.83
N THR A 13 34.32 -21.66 -21.25
CA THR A 13 34.33 -21.16 -19.87
C THR A 13 33.57 -19.83 -19.81
N SER A 14 32.33 -19.88 -19.33
CA SER A 14 31.57 -18.67 -19.01
C SER A 14 32.11 -18.11 -17.70
N ALA A 15 32.94 -17.08 -17.78
CA ALA A 15 33.40 -16.34 -16.61
C ALA A 15 32.23 -15.52 -16.06
N CYS A 16 31.47 -16.11 -15.14
CA CYS A 16 30.50 -15.41 -14.33
C CYS A 16 31.28 -14.50 -13.35
N LYS A 17 31.50 -13.25 -13.75
CA LYS A 17 32.01 -12.20 -12.86
C LYS A 17 30.93 -11.93 -11.81
N TYR A 18 31.06 -12.54 -10.64
CA TYR A 18 30.34 -12.13 -9.45
C TYR A 18 30.81 -10.71 -9.07
N LEU A 19 30.04 -9.71 -9.48
CA LEU A 19 30.11 -8.38 -8.90
C LEU A 19 29.59 -8.48 -7.48
N TYR A 20 30.52 -8.61 -6.55
CA TYR A 20 30.31 -8.48 -5.11
C TYR A 20 29.88 -7.04 -4.83
N PHE A 21 28.59 -6.74 -4.96
CA PHE A 21 28.03 -5.52 -4.40
C PHE A 21 28.06 -5.68 -2.89
N GLN A 22 28.99 -4.96 -2.25
CA GLN A 22 28.91 -4.67 -0.82
C GLN A 22 27.48 -4.27 -0.50
N THR A 23 26.80 -5.09 0.30
CA THR A 23 25.58 -4.74 1.03
C THR A 23 25.94 -3.64 2.01
N ARG A 24 26.12 -2.41 1.51
CA ARG A 24 25.90 -1.23 2.33
C ARG A 24 24.45 -1.37 2.80
N HIS A 25 24.25 -1.52 4.10
CA HIS A 25 22.93 -1.35 4.71
C HIS A 25 22.35 -0.07 4.13
N ALA A 26 21.42 -0.21 3.18
CA ALA A 26 20.80 0.92 2.53
C ALA A 26 20.05 1.63 3.65
N HIS A 27 20.59 2.76 4.09
CA HIS A 27 19.98 3.57 5.12
C HIS A 27 18.58 3.88 4.62
N VAL A 28 17.56 3.46 5.39
CA VAL A 28 16.16 3.64 4.99
C VAL A 28 15.98 5.13 4.68
N PRO A 29 15.54 5.49 3.46
CA PRO A 29 15.49 6.89 3.08
C PRO A 29 14.46 7.57 3.97
N PHE A 30 14.95 8.39 4.88
CA PHE A 30 14.22 9.24 5.81
C PHE A 30 13.62 8.56 7.07
N SER A 31 14.10 9.01 8.24
CA SER A 31 13.48 8.83 9.55
C SER A 31 13.04 10.20 10.10
N GLY A 32 11.89 10.23 10.76
CA GLY A 32 11.31 11.44 11.34
C GLY A 32 10.10 11.09 12.20
N PRO A 33 9.54 12.05 12.96
CA PRO A 33 8.33 11.80 13.74
C PRO A 33 7.16 11.41 12.81
N PRO A 34 6.23 10.57 13.28
CA PRO A 34 5.07 10.14 12.49
C PRO A 34 4.16 11.34 12.20
N SER A 35 4.12 11.78 10.93
CA SER A 35 3.33 12.93 10.47
C SER A 35 3.00 12.75 8.98
N TYR A 36 1.99 13.46 8.48
CA TYR A 36 1.73 13.49 7.03
C TYR A 36 2.92 14.01 6.23
N ALA A 37 3.66 14.98 6.78
CA ALA A 37 4.88 15.50 6.17
C ALA A 37 5.98 14.43 6.03
N THR A 38 6.08 13.51 7.00
CA THR A 38 7.01 12.37 6.95
C THR A 38 6.63 11.39 5.83
N VAL A 39 5.35 11.02 5.73
CA VAL A 39 4.86 10.14 4.65
C VAL A 39 5.12 10.77 3.28
N ASN A 40 4.74 12.04 3.10
CA ASN A 40 4.90 12.75 1.84
C ASN A 40 6.39 12.86 1.45
N ARG A 41 7.26 13.26 2.38
CA ARG A 41 8.70 13.39 2.10
C ARG A 41 9.34 12.05 1.74
N ARG A 42 8.92 10.98 2.40
CA ARG A 42 9.41 9.63 2.14
C ARG A 42 9.04 9.16 0.73
N PHE A 43 7.79 9.37 0.29
CA PHE A 43 7.38 9.03 -1.08
C PHE A 43 7.95 9.97 -2.16
N ASN A 44 8.39 11.17 -1.78
CA ASN A 44 9.11 12.07 -2.69
C ASN A 44 10.64 11.94 -2.63
N SER A 45 11.18 11.03 -1.81
CA SER A 45 12.64 10.83 -1.69
C SER A 45 13.24 10.03 -2.85
N HIS A 46 14.56 10.14 -3.04
CA HIS A 46 15.31 9.34 -4.02
C HIS A 46 16.44 8.55 -3.33
N PRO A 47 16.47 7.20 -3.45
CA PRO A 47 15.50 6.37 -4.16
C PRO A 47 14.14 6.32 -3.44
N ASN A 48 13.05 6.32 -4.21
CA ASN A 48 11.70 6.17 -3.65
C ASN A 48 11.58 4.76 -3.03
N PRO A 49 11.09 4.64 -1.79
CA PRO A 49 11.03 3.34 -1.09
C PRO A 49 10.14 2.35 -1.81
N VAL A 50 9.00 2.76 -2.37
CA VAL A 50 8.11 1.87 -3.12
C VAL A 50 8.84 1.25 -4.30
N THR A 51 9.54 2.06 -5.10
CA THR A 51 10.36 1.56 -6.21
C THR A 51 11.50 0.66 -5.71
N TYR A 52 12.17 1.05 -4.62
CA TYR A 52 13.26 0.27 -4.02
C TYR A 52 12.78 -1.13 -3.58
N PHE A 53 11.68 -1.21 -2.84
CA PHE A 53 11.13 -2.46 -2.34
C PHE A 53 10.52 -3.31 -3.46
N SER A 54 9.87 -2.70 -4.47
CA SER A 54 9.41 -3.42 -5.66
C SER A 54 10.57 -4.08 -6.39
N HIS A 55 11.69 -3.36 -6.59
CA HIS A 55 12.88 -3.92 -7.22
C HIS A 55 13.55 -5.00 -6.35
N LYS A 56 13.62 -4.80 -5.04
CA LYS A 56 14.16 -5.80 -4.10
C LYS A 56 13.35 -7.08 -4.15
N LYS A 57 12.02 -6.97 -4.05
CA LYS A 57 11.09 -8.11 -4.12
C LYS A 57 11.23 -8.86 -5.45
N ALA A 58 11.27 -8.15 -6.58
CA ALA A 58 11.46 -8.78 -7.89
C ALA A 58 12.78 -9.56 -7.97
N LYS A 59 13.87 -9.01 -7.42
CA LYS A 59 15.17 -9.72 -7.34
C LYS A 59 15.10 -10.95 -6.44
N ASP A 60 14.46 -10.83 -5.28
CA ASP A 60 14.30 -11.94 -4.34
C ASP A 60 13.44 -13.05 -4.94
N ASP A 61 12.35 -12.73 -5.64
CA ASP A 61 11.48 -13.71 -6.30
C ASP A 61 12.23 -14.45 -7.43
N ILE A 62 13.01 -13.73 -8.25
CA ILE A 62 13.91 -14.33 -9.26
C ILE A 62 14.94 -15.26 -8.60
N ALA A 63 15.59 -14.82 -7.52
CA ALA A 63 16.59 -15.61 -6.80
C ALA A 63 15.99 -16.88 -6.19
N ASN A 64 14.71 -16.85 -5.81
CA ASN A 64 13.98 -17.98 -5.25
C ASN A 64 13.27 -18.84 -6.32
N GLY A 65 13.48 -18.58 -7.62
CA GLY A 65 12.85 -19.33 -8.70
C GLY A 65 11.33 -19.15 -8.79
N LYS A 66 10.77 -18.11 -8.16
CA LYS A 66 9.36 -17.75 -8.27
C LYS A 66 9.17 -17.00 -9.59
N PHE A 67 8.86 -17.74 -10.65
CA PHE A 67 8.35 -17.14 -11.87
C PHE A 67 6.86 -16.85 -11.68
N VAL A 68 6.46 -15.59 -11.76
CA VAL A 68 5.04 -15.22 -11.78
C VAL A 68 4.56 -15.36 -13.22
N ASP A 69 3.84 -16.44 -13.49
CA ASP A 69 3.08 -16.57 -14.73
C ASP A 69 1.89 -15.59 -14.67
N ILE A 70 1.88 -14.61 -15.56
CA ILE A 70 0.87 -13.55 -15.63
C ILE A 70 -0.46 -14.03 -16.25
N HIS A 71 -0.57 -15.32 -16.59
CA HIS A 71 -1.73 -15.90 -17.24
C HIS A 71 -2.72 -16.62 -16.31
N ASP A 72 -2.47 -16.68 -15.00
CA ASP A 72 -3.31 -17.43 -14.04
C ASP A 72 -4.17 -16.49 -13.16
N ILE A 73 -4.98 -15.64 -13.79
CA ILE A 73 -6.02 -14.86 -13.09
C ILE A 73 -7.30 -15.71 -13.08
N GLY A 74 -7.44 -16.53 -12.04
CA GLY A 74 -8.60 -17.40 -11.84
C GLY A 74 -9.93 -16.64 -11.82
N ALA A 75 -10.95 -17.22 -12.46
CA ALA A 75 -12.30 -16.70 -12.52
C ALA A 75 -12.96 -16.69 -11.13
N VAL A 76 -13.50 -15.54 -10.72
CA VAL A 76 -14.15 -15.35 -9.41
C VAL A 76 -15.66 -15.55 -9.58
N GLY A 77 -16.22 -16.55 -8.89
CA GLY A 77 -17.65 -16.83 -8.83
C GLY A 77 -18.39 -15.84 -7.92
N SER A 78 -19.60 -15.46 -8.32
CA SER A 78 -20.42 -14.44 -7.67
C SER A 78 -21.27 -14.99 -6.52
N ALA A 79 -21.06 -14.49 -5.31
CA ALA A 79 -22.09 -14.37 -4.29
C ALA A 79 -21.80 -13.12 -3.43
N GLU A 80 -22.74 -12.16 -3.46
CA GLU A 80 -22.91 -11.04 -2.52
C GLU A 80 -21.65 -10.26 -2.08
N PHE A 81 -21.27 -9.26 -2.88
CA PHE A 81 -20.29 -8.19 -2.58
C PHE A 81 -19.12 -8.57 -1.67
N ASP A 82 -18.48 -9.67 -2.02
CA ASP A 82 -17.31 -10.16 -1.34
C ASP A 82 -16.04 -9.61 -2.03
N VAL A 83 -15.46 -8.57 -1.45
CA VAL A 83 -14.22 -8.00 -1.96
C VAL A 83 -13.10 -9.00 -1.66
N LEU A 84 -12.74 -9.80 -2.65
CA LEU A 84 -11.65 -10.76 -2.54
C LEU A 84 -10.32 -10.02 -2.35
N LEU A 85 -9.89 -9.83 -1.09
CA LEU A 85 -8.63 -9.18 -0.68
C LEU A 85 -7.65 -10.22 -0.17
N THR A 86 -7.28 -11.17 -1.01
CA THR A 86 -6.37 -12.26 -0.64
C THR A 86 -4.91 -11.81 -0.55
N ASP A 87 -4.55 -10.67 -1.15
CA ASP A 87 -3.17 -10.19 -1.27
C ASP A 87 -2.74 -9.19 -0.18
N VAL A 88 -3.68 -8.65 0.61
CA VAL A 88 -3.43 -7.73 1.71
C VAL A 88 -4.10 -8.25 2.96
N THR A 89 -3.31 -8.48 4.01
CA THR A 89 -3.78 -8.95 5.33
C THR A 89 -3.33 -7.98 6.42
N GLU A 90 -3.82 -8.15 7.64
CA GLU A 90 -3.31 -7.39 8.80
C GLU A 90 -1.78 -7.52 8.93
N LYS A 91 -1.24 -8.72 8.71
CA LYS A 91 0.21 -8.97 8.73
C LYS A 91 0.93 -8.10 7.69
N THR A 92 0.37 -8.00 6.49
CA THR A 92 0.88 -7.12 5.43
C THR A 92 0.90 -5.65 5.87
N LEU A 93 -0.18 -5.18 6.50
CA LEU A 93 -0.28 -3.81 7.02
C LEU A 93 0.77 -3.51 8.09
N ARG A 94 0.96 -4.44 9.03
CA ARG A 94 1.93 -4.32 10.14
C ARG A 94 3.39 -4.36 9.72
N THR A 95 3.69 -5.02 8.59
CA THR A 95 5.06 -5.28 8.16
C THR A 95 5.41 -4.49 6.92
N ALA A 96 5.09 -5.01 5.74
CA ALA A 96 5.49 -4.41 4.46
C ALA A 96 4.98 -2.98 4.28
N VAL A 97 3.71 -2.70 4.62
CA VAL A 97 3.16 -1.34 4.49
C VAL A 97 3.77 -0.40 5.52
N ALA A 98 3.94 -0.84 6.77
CA ALA A 98 4.62 -0.05 7.79
C ALA A 98 6.08 0.28 7.39
N GLU A 99 6.79 -0.69 6.83
CA GLU A 99 8.15 -0.49 6.31
C GLU A 99 8.17 0.48 5.12
N LEU A 100 7.17 0.44 4.23
CA LEU A 100 7.08 1.37 3.11
C LEU A 100 6.80 2.81 3.56
N THR A 101 5.86 2.98 4.49
CA THR A 101 5.43 4.30 4.99
C THR A 101 6.39 4.91 6.01
N GLY A 102 7.20 4.08 6.67
CA GLY A 102 8.03 4.51 7.79
C GLY A 102 7.26 4.80 9.07
N ILE A 103 5.99 4.41 9.12
CA ILE A 103 5.09 4.59 10.25
C ILE A 103 4.57 3.22 10.65
N SER A 104 4.50 2.95 11.95
CA SER A 104 3.96 1.67 12.42
C SER A 104 2.44 1.65 12.30
N TYR A 105 1.88 0.51 11.90
CA TYR A 105 0.43 0.31 11.89
C TYR A 105 -0.13 0.42 13.31
N LEU A 106 -1.18 1.23 13.48
CA LEU A 106 -1.83 1.57 14.76
C LEU A 106 -0.90 2.29 15.75
N GLN A 107 0.14 2.97 15.26
CA GLN A 107 0.91 3.91 16.05
C GLN A 107 0.04 5.08 16.52
N ASP A 108 0.25 5.55 17.74
CA ASP A 108 -0.39 6.76 18.24
C ASP A 108 -0.10 7.97 17.34
N ALA A 109 -1.14 8.74 17.06
CA ALA A 109 -1.05 10.01 16.37
C ALA A 109 -1.31 11.16 17.34
N SER A 110 -0.65 12.30 17.11
CA SER A 110 -0.94 13.49 17.90
C SER A 110 -2.32 14.04 17.56
N GLU A 111 -2.98 14.66 18.54
CA GLU A 111 -4.29 15.28 18.32
C GLU A 111 -4.24 16.37 17.25
N ASN A 112 -3.14 17.14 17.20
CA ASN A 112 -2.92 18.18 16.20
C ASN A 112 -2.89 17.60 14.77
N GLU A 113 -2.16 16.51 14.55
CA GLU A 113 -2.12 15.84 13.24
C GLU A 113 -3.47 15.19 12.90
N ALA A 114 -4.18 14.65 13.90
CA ALA A 114 -5.50 14.04 13.72
C ALA A 114 -6.60 15.04 13.34
N ASN A 115 -6.44 16.31 13.73
CA ASN A 115 -7.36 17.41 13.41
C ASN A 115 -7.04 18.09 12.08
N LEU A 116 -5.87 17.83 11.49
CA LEU A 116 -5.48 18.40 10.21
C LEU A 116 -6.34 17.77 9.10
N LYS A 117 -7.06 18.62 8.36
CA LYS A 117 -7.73 18.21 7.12
C LYS A 117 -6.68 18.01 6.03
N VAL A 118 -6.58 16.78 5.55
CA VAL A 118 -5.70 16.45 4.44
C VAL A 118 -6.35 16.93 3.14
N GLU A 119 -5.67 17.82 2.42
CA GLU A 119 -6.10 18.21 1.06
C GLU A 119 -5.48 17.30 0.00
N HIS A 120 -4.22 16.93 0.23
CA HIS A 120 -3.43 16.05 -0.63
C HIS A 120 -2.78 14.95 0.23
N GLY A 121 -3.35 13.74 0.19
CA GLY A 121 -2.82 12.56 0.86
C GLY A 121 -1.85 11.79 -0.03
N SER A 122 -0.78 11.26 0.54
CA SER A 122 0.16 10.41 -0.20
C SER A 122 -0.03 8.94 0.15
N GLY A 123 -0.01 8.07 -0.85
CA GLY A 123 0.01 6.63 -0.69
C GLY A 123 0.65 5.94 -1.89
N PHE A 124 0.31 4.66 -2.09
CA PHE A 124 0.98 3.82 -3.08
C PHE A 124 0.14 2.62 -3.50
N LEU A 125 0.49 2.02 -4.63
CA LEU A 125 -0.06 0.75 -5.09
C LEU A 125 0.73 -0.40 -4.48
N TYR A 126 0.05 -1.37 -3.89
CA TYR A 126 0.65 -2.53 -3.26
C TYR A 126 0.19 -3.84 -3.91
N GLY A 127 1.10 -4.80 -3.98
CA GLY A 127 0.79 -6.17 -4.38
C GLY A 127 0.53 -6.34 -5.88
N PRO A 128 0.30 -7.59 -6.31
CA PRO A 128 0.04 -7.92 -7.72
C PRO A 128 -1.30 -7.35 -8.22
N ASN A 129 -2.26 -7.10 -7.33
CA ASN A 129 -3.56 -6.53 -7.66
C ASN A 129 -3.58 -5.00 -7.60
N PHE A 130 -2.41 -4.35 -7.51
CA PHE A 130 -2.25 -2.88 -7.50
C PHE A 130 -3.19 -2.19 -6.51
N ARG A 131 -3.32 -2.72 -5.29
CA ARG A 131 -4.23 -2.20 -4.27
C ARG A 131 -3.78 -0.80 -3.84
N PRO A 132 -4.60 0.26 -4.01
CA PRO A 132 -4.24 1.57 -3.50
C PRO A 132 -4.29 1.56 -1.98
N ILE A 133 -3.14 1.81 -1.35
CA ILE A 133 -3.01 1.92 0.10
C ILE A 133 -2.95 3.41 0.47
N PHE A 134 -3.84 3.82 1.37
CA PHE A 134 -3.83 5.16 1.95
C PHE A 134 -3.49 5.12 3.44
N PRO A 135 -2.27 5.54 3.82
CA PRO A 135 -1.90 5.77 5.20
C PRO A 135 -2.48 7.10 5.70
N CYS A 136 -3.37 7.04 6.69
CA CYS A 136 -3.94 8.24 7.29
C CYS A 136 -4.28 8.05 8.76
N ILE A 137 -4.51 9.16 9.45
CA ILE A 137 -4.91 9.14 10.86
C ILE A 137 -6.41 8.96 10.97
N VAL A 138 -6.81 8.06 11.87
CA VAL A 138 -8.20 7.87 12.29
C VAL A 138 -8.33 8.25 13.76
N LYS A 139 -9.34 9.06 14.08
CA LYS A 139 -9.63 9.50 15.44
C LYS A 139 -11.06 9.14 15.83
N ASN A 140 -11.26 8.59 17.02
CA ASN A 140 -12.58 8.33 17.57
C ASN A 140 -13.17 9.59 18.26
N LYS A 141 -14.44 9.53 18.70
CA LYS A 141 -15.09 10.63 19.44
C LYS A 141 -14.41 11.01 20.77
N LYS A 142 -13.67 10.08 21.38
CA LYS A 142 -12.97 10.27 22.66
C LYS A 142 -11.56 10.86 22.50
N GLY A 143 -11.15 11.17 21.27
CA GLY A 143 -9.83 11.74 20.98
C GLY A 143 -8.69 10.72 20.79
N ASN A 144 -8.96 9.42 20.90
CA ASN A 144 -7.96 8.39 20.58
C ASN A 144 -7.70 8.39 19.07
N ALA A 145 -6.45 8.67 18.68
CA ALA A 145 -6.02 8.82 17.30
C ALA A 145 -4.89 7.85 16.96
N LYS A 146 -5.03 7.13 15.85
CA LYS A 146 -4.08 6.10 15.39
C LYS A 146 -3.75 6.29 13.91
N TRP A 147 -2.53 5.94 13.51
CA TRP A 147 -2.16 5.74 12.12
C TRP A 147 -2.76 4.43 11.60
N VAL A 148 -3.65 4.54 10.62
CA VAL A 148 -4.36 3.41 10.01
C VAL A 148 -4.03 3.36 8.53
N PHE A 149 -3.88 2.15 8.01
CA PHE A 149 -3.65 1.91 6.60
C PHE A 149 -4.93 1.34 5.99
N PHE A 150 -5.50 2.07 5.04
CA PHE A 150 -6.69 1.65 4.32
C PHE A 150 -6.34 1.10 2.95
N VAL A 151 -7.00 0.01 2.57
CA VAL A 151 -7.17 -0.34 1.15
C VAL A 151 -8.31 0.52 0.61
N VAL A 152 -8.03 1.36 -0.38
CA VAL A 152 -9.06 2.21 -0.98
C VAL A 152 -9.81 1.42 -2.04
N ASN A 153 -11.10 1.26 -1.83
CA ASN A 153 -11.98 0.48 -2.68
C ASN A 153 -13.30 1.22 -2.90
N SER A 154 -13.36 2.02 -3.97
CA SER A 154 -14.56 2.76 -4.35
C SER A 154 -15.74 1.86 -4.73
N GLY A 155 -15.49 0.58 -5.02
CA GLY A 155 -16.54 -0.42 -5.23
C GLY A 155 -17.22 -0.87 -3.94
N SER A 156 -16.58 -0.72 -2.77
CA SER A 156 -17.21 -1.03 -1.49
C SER A 156 -18.26 0.04 -1.16
N PRO A 157 -19.52 -0.32 -0.85
CA PRO A 157 -20.57 0.67 -0.57
C PRO A 157 -20.37 1.42 0.76
N ALA A 158 -19.53 0.91 1.65
CA ALA A 158 -19.27 1.51 2.95
C ALA A 158 -17.80 1.45 3.34
N THR A 159 -17.42 2.31 4.27
CA THR A 159 -16.10 2.34 4.90
C THR A 159 -16.08 1.43 6.12
N TYR A 160 -15.06 0.58 6.21
CA TYR A 160 -14.93 -0.44 7.25
C TYR A 160 -13.59 -0.33 7.99
N LEU A 161 -13.64 -0.50 9.30
CA LEU A 161 -12.50 -0.65 10.19
C LEU A 161 -12.41 -2.11 10.62
N SER A 162 -11.21 -2.70 10.54
CA SER A 162 -11.02 -4.06 11.02
C SER A 162 -11.29 -4.16 12.53
N ALA A 163 -11.54 -5.38 13.02
CA ALA A 163 -11.72 -5.62 14.45
C ALA A 163 -10.52 -5.10 15.27
N THR A 164 -9.30 -5.33 14.76
CA THR A 164 -8.05 -4.86 15.36
C THR A 164 -7.98 -3.34 15.46
N THR A 165 -8.33 -2.61 14.38
CA THR A 165 -8.34 -1.15 14.38
C THR A 165 -9.42 -0.60 15.31
N SER A 166 -10.60 -1.20 15.29
CA SER A 166 -11.73 -0.81 16.13
C SER A 166 -11.38 -0.97 17.61
N ALA A 167 -10.78 -2.09 17.99
CA ALA A 167 -10.29 -2.34 19.34
C ALA A 167 -9.21 -1.33 19.77
N ALA A 168 -8.23 -1.06 18.89
CA ALA A 168 -7.16 -0.09 19.17
C ALA A 168 -7.67 1.36 19.34
N LEU A 169 -8.78 1.69 18.67
CA LEU A 169 -9.48 2.96 18.80
C LEU A 169 -10.52 2.96 19.94
N GLY A 170 -10.77 1.83 20.62
CA GLY A 170 -11.81 1.72 21.64
C GLY A 170 -13.24 1.91 21.09
N ILE A 171 -13.47 1.42 19.87
CA ILE A 171 -14.76 1.40 19.17
C ILE A 171 -15.37 0.01 19.31
N SER A 172 -16.59 -0.05 19.82
CA SER A 172 -17.38 -1.29 19.95
C SER A 172 -18.73 -1.24 19.23
N GLU A 173 -19.17 -0.05 18.82
CA GLU A 173 -20.42 0.14 18.07
C GLU A 173 -20.23 -0.26 16.61
N TYR A 174 -21.15 -1.07 16.07
CA TYR A 174 -21.10 -1.52 14.68
C TYR A 174 -20.99 -0.36 13.68
N LEU A 175 -21.71 0.74 13.91
CA LEU A 175 -21.65 1.96 13.12
C LEU A 175 -21.28 3.11 14.06
N THR A 176 -20.19 3.79 13.78
CA THR A 176 -19.72 4.88 14.64
C THR A 176 -19.20 6.07 13.83
N SER A 177 -19.24 7.25 14.44
CA SER A 177 -18.63 8.44 13.83
C SER A 177 -17.18 8.55 14.25
N VAL A 178 -16.32 8.71 13.24
CA VAL A 178 -14.87 8.85 13.35
C VAL A 178 -14.42 10.05 12.52
N THR A 179 -13.19 10.49 12.74
CA THR A 179 -12.49 11.40 11.84
C THR A 179 -11.44 10.61 11.08
N ILE A 180 -11.50 10.59 9.74
CA ILE A 180 -10.52 9.95 8.85
C ILE A 180 -9.84 11.05 8.04
N ALA A 181 -8.52 11.17 8.16
CA ALA A 181 -7.74 12.22 7.48
C ALA A 181 -8.25 13.67 7.73
N GLY A 182 -8.78 13.91 8.93
CA GLY A 182 -9.37 15.20 9.33
C GLY A 182 -10.84 15.40 8.91
N TYR A 183 -11.46 14.41 8.23
CA TYR A 183 -12.87 14.47 7.81
C TYR A 183 -13.75 13.59 8.69
N GLY A 184 -14.81 14.17 9.26
CA GLY A 184 -15.83 13.41 9.98
C GLY A 184 -16.58 12.49 9.03
N HIS A 185 -16.66 11.20 9.37
CA HIS A 185 -17.34 10.17 8.58
C HIS A 185 -17.97 9.11 9.47
N LEU A 186 -18.92 8.34 8.92
CA LEU A 186 -19.45 7.14 9.56
C LEU A 186 -18.70 5.92 9.06
N ALA A 187 -18.09 5.17 9.97
CA ALA A 187 -17.39 3.93 9.66
C ALA A 187 -18.09 2.74 10.33
N ARG A 188 -18.01 1.58 9.68
CA ARG A 188 -18.52 0.31 10.19
C ARG A 188 -17.39 -0.55 10.73
N ILE A 189 -17.68 -1.41 11.70
CA ILE A 189 -16.78 -2.52 12.03
C ILE A 189 -16.90 -3.56 10.91
N SER A 190 -15.77 -4.05 10.40
CA SER A 190 -15.73 -5.12 9.40
C SER A 190 -16.47 -6.36 9.92
N PRO A 191 -17.35 -7.00 9.12
CA PRO A 191 -17.99 -8.24 9.53
C PRO A 191 -16.96 -9.35 9.77
N GLU A 192 -17.09 -10.09 10.88
CA GLU A 192 -16.11 -11.12 11.29
C GLU A 192 -15.87 -12.19 10.23
N ASN A 193 -16.93 -12.59 9.51
CA ASN A 193 -16.89 -13.65 8.50
C ASN A 193 -16.63 -13.14 7.06
N SER A 194 -16.21 -11.89 6.90
CA SER A 194 -15.84 -11.36 5.58
C SER A 194 -14.36 -11.62 5.26
N HIS A 195 -14.00 -11.70 3.98
CA HIS A 195 -12.60 -11.83 3.54
C HIS A 195 -11.75 -10.57 3.76
N PHE A 196 -12.34 -9.51 4.33
CA PHE A 196 -11.66 -8.26 4.66
C PHE A 196 -11.77 -7.93 6.16
N SER A 197 -12.13 -8.91 7.00
CA SER A 197 -12.35 -8.71 8.44
C SER A 197 -11.11 -8.19 9.18
N ASP A 198 -9.92 -8.48 8.66
CA ASP A 198 -8.62 -8.11 9.22
C ASP A 198 -8.00 -6.84 8.60
N VAL A 199 -8.63 -6.26 7.57
CA VAL A 199 -8.15 -5.03 6.90
C VAL A 199 -9.16 -3.88 6.99
N ASN A 200 -8.65 -2.65 6.84
CA ASN A 200 -9.49 -1.45 6.81
C ASN A 200 -9.80 -1.09 5.35
N LEU A 201 -11.07 -0.84 5.05
CA LEU A 201 -11.52 -0.46 3.71
C LEU A 201 -12.02 0.97 3.71
N LEU A 202 -11.47 1.79 2.81
CA LEU A 202 -12.02 3.10 2.53
C LEU A 202 -12.99 2.95 1.36
N GLY A 203 -14.28 3.05 1.67
CA GLY A 203 -15.37 2.77 0.75
C GLY A 203 -15.71 3.92 -0.19
N GLY A 204 -16.57 3.61 -1.15
CA GLY A 204 -17.18 4.57 -2.06
C GLY A 204 -18.04 5.62 -1.36
N ASP A 205 -18.58 5.33 -0.18
CA ASP A 205 -19.28 6.30 0.68
C ASP A 205 -18.37 7.47 1.08
N PHE A 206 -17.19 7.16 1.61
CA PHE A 206 -16.19 8.17 1.98
C PHE A 206 -15.68 8.90 0.75
N CYS A 207 -15.37 8.15 -0.32
CA CYS A 207 -14.85 8.73 -1.55
C CYS A 207 -15.85 9.71 -2.18
N SER A 208 -17.13 9.36 -2.19
CA SER A 208 -18.19 10.21 -2.76
C SER A 208 -18.46 11.44 -1.90
N VAL A 209 -18.67 11.26 -0.59
CA VAL A 209 -19.00 12.36 0.35
C VAL A 209 -17.89 13.40 0.39
N HIS A 210 -16.63 12.98 0.37
CA HIS A 210 -15.48 13.87 0.46
C HIS A 210 -14.83 14.20 -0.89
N LYS A 211 -15.44 13.75 -1.99
CA LYS A 211 -14.96 13.95 -3.37
C LYS A 211 -13.49 13.54 -3.51
N LEU A 212 -13.15 12.38 -2.95
CA LEU A 212 -11.80 11.83 -2.97
C LEU A 212 -11.50 11.30 -4.37
N ALA A 213 -10.41 11.78 -4.95
CA ALA A 213 -9.91 11.32 -6.24
C ALA A 213 -8.51 10.76 -6.13
N LEU A 214 -8.28 9.64 -6.81
CA LEU A 214 -6.97 9.03 -6.91
C LEU A 214 -6.28 9.51 -8.18
N THR A 215 -5.06 9.99 -8.05
CA THR A 215 -4.16 10.30 -9.17
C THR A 215 -2.91 9.47 -9.05
N TYR A 216 -2.53 8.79 -10.12
CA TYR A 216 -1.33 7.98 -10.19
C TYR A 216 -0.11 8.85 -10.45
N GLY A 217 1.02 8.53 -9.81
CA GLY A 217 2.30 9.19 -10.08
C GLY A 217 2.86 8.83 -11.47
N ASP A 218 3.98 9.46 -11.81
CA ASP A 218 4.68 9.21 -13.08
C ASP A 218 5.05 7.72 -13.28
N GLU A 219 5.23 7.32 -14.53
CA GLU A 219 5.62 5.96 -14.91
C GLU A 219 6.76 5.39 -14.04
N GLY A 220 6.56 4.18 -13.52
CA GLY A 220 7.53 3.49 -12.66
C GLY A 220 7.49 3.89 -11.18
N LYS A 221 6.75 4.94 -10.81
CA LYS A 221 6.47 5.28 -9.41
C LYS A 221 5.12 4.68 -9.04
N PHE A 222 5.12 3.61 -8.26
CA PHE A 222 3.92 3.01 -7.66
C PHE A 222 3.28 3.91 -6.59
N THR A 223 3.42 5.24 -6.69
CA THR A 223 2.86 6.22 -5.76
C THR A 223 1.49 6.66 -6.23
N VAL A 224 0.60 6.93 -5.28
CA VAL A 224 -0.74 7.47 -5.53
C VAL A 224 -0.90 8.73 -4.68
N ALA A 225 -1.56 9.74 -5.23
CA ALA A 225 -2.04 10.88 -4.47
C ALA A 225 -3.57 10.81 -4.35
N PHE A 226 -4.06 11.13 -3.15
CA PHE A 226 -5.46 11.18 -2.76
C PHE A 226 -5.85 12.65 -2.60
N ASN A 227 -6.58 13.18 -3.58
CA ASN A 227 -6.93 14.59 -3.64
C ASN A 227 -8.38 14.77 -3.20
N TYR A 228 -8.62 15.69 -2.27
CA TYR A 228 -9.96 16.01 -1.79
C TYR A 228 -10.55 17.17 -2.58
N GLY A 229 -11.88 17.18 -2.74
CA GLY A 229 -12.61 18.27 -3.38
C GLY A 229 -12.69 18.19 -4.91
N THR A 230 -13.00 19.31 -5.56
CA THR A 230 -13.18 19.41 -7.03
C THR A 230 -12.12 20.25 -7.73
N SER A 231 -11.18 20.83 -6.98
CA SER A 231 -10.19 21.79 -7.50
C SER A 231 -8.99 21.14 -8.20
N TRP A 232 -8.90 19.81 -8.23
CA TRP A 232 -7.86 19.09 -8.96
C TRP A 232 -8.25 18.96 -10.45
N GLU A 233 -8.43 20.09 -11.15
CA GLU A 233 -8.67 20.03 -12.59
C GLU A 233 -7.41 19.53 -13.32
N LEU A 234 -7.55 18.40 -14.02
CA LEU A 234 -6.56 17.97 -15.00
C LEU A 234 -6.43 19.09 -16.04
N LYS A 235 -5.34 19.85 -15.99
CA LYS A 235 -5.00 20.79 -17.05
C LYS A 235 -4.91 19.99 -18.35
N ARG A 236 -5.93 20.09 -19.21
CA ARG A 236 -5.86 19.55 -20.56
C ARG A 236 -4.66 20.22 -21.22
N LYS A 237 -3.64 19.43 -21.59
CA LYS A 237 -2.65 19.89 -22.55
C LYS A 237 -3.41 20.15 -23.85
N VAL A 238 -3.50 21.43 -24.22
CA VAL A 238 -3.93 21.90 -25.54
C VAL A 238 -2.78 21.72 -26.51
#